data_AF-A0A2L2XBX9-F1
#
_entry.id   AF-A0A2L2XBX9-F1
#
_cell.length_a   1.000
_cell.length_b   1.000
_cell.length_c   1.000
_cell.angle_alpha   90.00
_cell.angle_beta   90.00
_cell.angle_gamma   90.00
#
_symmetry.space_group_name_H-M   'P 1'
#
loop_
_entity.id
_entity.type
_entity.pdbx_description
1 polymer ?
#
loop_
_entity_poly.entity_id
_entity_poly.type
_entity_poly.pdbx_seq_one_letter_code
_entity_poly.pdbx_strand_id
1 'polypeptide(L)'
;MHYFFWLLVGHITGDFFLQIYKLWRLKRQSGYYLLLHVWLYTVSLTVTLYFIDLFAWWKPVVLFISHFIADYLKCYVFSFRTSRDKLLGYALDQIVHVAVLVMLLPW
;
A
#
# COMPACT_ATOMS: atom_id res chain seq x y z
N MET A 1 -5.38 20.10 2.78
CA MET A 1 -4.21 19.83 3.66
C MET A 1 -4.50 18.80 4.75
N HIS A 2 -5.64 18.87 5.47
CA HIS A 2 -5.98 17.90 6.52
C HIS A 2 -6.25 16.47 5.99
N TYR A 3 -6.95 16.30 4.85
CA TYR A 3 -7.27 14.98 4.30
C TYR A 3 -6.04 14.15 3.92
N PHE A 4 -5.05 14.77 3.26
CA PHE A 4 -3.83 14.08 2.86
C PHE A 4 -3.06 13.55 4.07
N PHE A 5 -3.01 14.31 5.16
CA PHE A 5 -2.38 13.87 6.40
C PHE A 5 -3.03 12.60 6.94
N TRP A 6 -4.36 12.55 7.02
CA TRP A 6 -5.07 11.35 7.48
C TRP A 6 -4.87 10.15 6.56
N LEU A 7 -4.90 10.36 5.24
CA LEU A 7 -4.60 9.32 4.27
C LEU A 7 -3.17 8.78 4.43
N LEU A 8 -2.19 9.65 4.70
CA LEU A 8 -0.82 9.25 4.98
C LEU A 8 -0.71 8.45 6.29
N VAL A 9 -1.42 8.86 7.35
CA VAL A 9 -1.48 8.11 8.61
C VAL A 9 -2.10 6.72 8.40
N GLY A 10 -3.21 6.65 7.66
CA GLY A 10 -3.84 5.38 7.29
C GLY A 10 -2.91 4.47 6.49
N HIS A 11 -2.12 5.06 5.58
CA HIS A 11 -1.12 4.35 4.77
C HIS A 11 -0.01 3.78 5.64
N ILE A 12 0.60 4.61 6.50
CA ILE A 12 1.66 4.15 7.40
C ILE A 12 1.13 3.06 8.35
N THR A 13 -0.10 3.23 8.84
CA THR A 13 -0.77 2.24 9.68
C THR A 13 -0.97 0.91 8.96
N GLY A 14 -1.50 0.96 7.73
CA GLY A 14 -1.80 -0.22 6.94
C GLY A 14 -0.56 -0.96 6.44
N ASP A 15 0.46 -0.22 6.00
CA ASP A 15 1.63 -0.78 5.30
C ASP A 15 2.83 -1.07 6.22
N PHE A 16 2.87 -0.47 7.42
CA PHE A 16 3.96 -0.68 8.38
C PHE A 16 3.46 -1.24 9.72
N PHE A 17 2.54 -0.54 10.40
CA PHE A 17 2.17 -0.93 11.77
C PHE A 17 1.38 -2.24 11.85
N LEU A 18 0.41 -2.45 10.94
CA LEU A 18 -0.38 -3.69 10.88
C LEU A 18 0.41 -4.86 10.26
N GLN A 19 1.58 -4.59 9.69
CA GLN A 19 2.38 -5.58 8.97
C GLN A 19 3.40 -6.21 9.91
N ILE A 20 2.96 -7.21 10.67
CA ILE A 20 3.84 -7.99 11.56
C ILE A 20 5.05 -8.51 10.77
N TYR A 21 6.25 -8.45 11.34
CA TYR A 21 7.52 -8.84 10.68
C TYR A 21 7.44 -10.19 9.92
N LYS A 22 6.69 -11.15 10.47
CA LYS A 22 6.43 -12.44 9.83
C LYS A 22 5.69 -12.30 8.49
N LEU A 23 4.65 -11.46 8.43
CA LEU A 23 3.87 -11.21 7.21
C LEU A 23 4.71 -10.53 6.13
N TRP A 24 5.54 -9.55 6.53
CA TRP A 24 6.49 -8.89 5.63
C TRP A 24 7.49 -9.86 4.99
N ARG A 25 7.94 -10.88 5.73
CA ARG A 25 8.82 -11.93 5.19
C ARG A 25 8.06 -12.91 4.30
N LEU A 26 6.88 -13.35 4.72
CA LEU A 26 6.09 -14.37 4.04
C LEU A 26 5.44 -13.87 2.74
N LYS A 27 5.16 -12.57 2.61
CA LYS A 27 4.61 -12.00 1.36
C LYS A 27 5.51 -12.18 0.14
N ARG A 28 6.81 -12.39 0.35
CA ARG A 28 7.79 -12.70 -0.71
C ARG A 28 7.87 -14.19 -1.04
N GLN A 29 7.25 -15.06 -0.24
CA GLN A 29 7.34 -16.51 -0.36
C GLN A 29 6.02 -17.14 -0.83
N SER A 30 4.89 -16.50 -0.57
CA SER A 30 3.58 -17.01 -0.99
C SER A 30 2.58 -15.90 -1.27
N GLY A 31 1.89 -16.03 -2.40
CA GLY A 31 0.88 -15.08 -2.87
C GLY A 31 -0.30 -14.93 -1.91
N TYR A 32 -0.58 -15.94 -1.08
CA TYR A 32 -1.59 -15.85 -0.03
C TYR A 32 -1.24 -14.78 1.01
N TYR A 33 0.02 -14.75 1.47
CA TYR A 33 0.47 -13.75 2.43
C TYR A 33 0.59 -12.36 1.80
N LEU A 34 0.91 -12.28 0.50
CA LEU A 34 0.80 -11.02 -0.24
C LEU A 34 -0.65 -10.52 -0.26
N LEU A 35 -1.61 -11.39 -0.56
CA LEU A 35 -3.03 -11.01 -0.59
C LEU A 35 -3.53 -10.56 0.78
N LEU A 36 -3.13 -11.23 1.85
CA LEU A 36 -3.43 -10.81 3.22
C LEU A 36 -2.82 -9.45 3.55
N HIS A 37 -1.56 -9.21 3.15
CA HIS A 37 -0.88 -7.93 3.32
C HIS A 37 -1.66 -6.79 2.64
N VAL A 38 -2.01 -6.97 1.36
CA VAL A 38 -2.77 -6.00 0.56
C VAL A 38 -4.16 -5.76 1.15
N TRP A 39 -4.80 -6.82 1.64
CA TRP A 39 -6.13 -6.72 2.25
C TRP A 39 -6.09 -5.88 3.54
N LEU A 40 -5.12 -6.12 4.43
CA LEU A 40 -4.94 -5.32 5.65
C LEU A 40 -4.67 -3.84 5.32
N TYR A 41 -3.81 -3.58 4.33
CA TYR A 41 -3.55 -2.23 3.84
C TYR A 41 -4.84 -1.55 3.35
N THR A 42 -5.59 -2.25 2.50
CA THR A 42 -6.83 -1.73 1.90
C THR A 42 -7.89 -1.45 2.96
N VAL A 43 -8.05 -2.34 3.95
CA VAL A 43 -8.97 -2.14 5.07
C VAL A 43 -8.59 -0.92 5.89
N SER A 44 -7.30 -0.76 6.24
CA SER A 44 -6.79 0.43 6.97
C SER A 44 -7.14 1.74 6.25
N LEU A 45 -6.88 1.81 4.95
CA LEU A 45 -7.21 2.99 4.14
C LEU A 45 -8.70 3.19 3.95
N THR A 46 -9.47 2.11 3.80
CA THR A 46 -10.92 2.19 3.65
C THR A 46 -11.58 2.75 4.90
N VAL A 47 -11.14 2.29 6.07
CA VAL A 47 -11.56 2.81 7.38
C VAL A 47 -11.19 4.29 7.51
N THR A 48 -9.96 4.65 7.13
CA THR A 48 -9.50 6.04 7.12
C THR A 48 -10.38 6.92 6.21
N LEU A 49 -10.67 6.46 4.99
CA LEU A 49 -11.53 7.15 4.03
C LEU A 49 -12.95 7.35 4.56
N TYR A 50 -13.48 6.37 5.29
CA TYR A 50 -14.79 6.46 5.92
C TYR A 50 -14.81 7.53 7.03
N PHE A 51 -13.80 7.57 7.89
CA PHE A 51 -13.72 8.54 8.99
C PHE A 51 -13.53 10.01 8.54
N ILE A 52 -12.99 10.22 7.35
CA ILE A 52 -12.77 11.57 6.79
C ILE A 52 -13.83 11.96 5.75
N ASP A 53 -14.95 11.22 5.68
CA ASP A 53 -16.07 11.47 4.74
C ASP A 53 -15.68 11.48 3.25
N LEU A 54 -14.63 10.74 2.89
CA LEU A 54 -14.16 10.61 1.51
C LEU A 54 -14.41 9.20 0.94
N PHE A 55 -15.14 8.36 1.64
CA PHE A 55 -15.44 7.01 1.18
C PHE A 55 -16.27 7.03 -0.12
N ALA A 56 -15.82 6.24 -1.09
CA ALA A 56 -16.61 5.87 -2.25
C ALA A 56 -16.29 4.41 -2.60
N TRP A 57 -17.30 3.66 -3.05
CA TRP A 57 -17.19 2.21 -3.26
C TRP A 57 -16.05 1.79 -4.20
N TRP A 58 -15.65 2.65 -5.13
CA TRP A 58 -14.56 2.39 -6.08
C TRP A 58 -13.17 2.60 -5.47
N LYS A 59 -13.02 3.40 -4.41
CA LYS A 59 -11.73 3.74 -3.80
C LYS A 59 -11.02 2.53 -3.18
N PRO A 60 -11.69 1.65 -2.41
CA PRO A 60 -11.09 0.40 -1.92
C PRO A 60 -10.62 -0.52 -3.05
N VAL A 61 -11.36 -0.57 -4.17
CA VAL A 61 -10.99 -1.39 -5.33
C VAL A 61 -9.70 -0.87 -5.96
N VAL A 62 -9.58 0.45 -6.15
CA VAL A 62 -8.37 1.09 -6.66
C VAL A 62 -7.19 0.88 -5.72
N LEU A 63 -7.39 1.05 -4.41
CA LEU A 63 -6.37 0.79 -3.38
C LEU A 63 -5.86 -0.65 -3.44
N PHE A 64 -6.77 -1.62 -3.47
CA PHE A 64 -6.40 -3.03 -3.49
C PHE A 64 -5.61 -3.39 -4.76
N ILE A 65 -6.12 -3.00 -5.93
CA ILE A 65 -5.49 -3.35 -7.22
C ILE A 65 -4.13 -2.68 -7.36
N SER A 66 -4.03 -1.37 -7.06
CA SER A 66 -2.77 -0.64 -7.18
C SER A 66 -1.69 -1.18 -6.23
N HIS A 67 -2.05 -1.42 -4.97
CA HIS A 67 -1.13 -1.99 -3.96
C HIS A 67 -0.72 -3.41 -4.33
N PHE A 68 -1.67 -4.25 -4.75
CA PHE A 68 -1.40 -5.62 -5.19
C PHE A 68 -0.41 -5.65 -6.36
N ILE A 69 -0.64 -4.83 -7.39
CA ILE A 69 0.24 -4.79 -8.56
C ILE A 69 1.64 -4.31 -8.16
N ALA A 70 1.75 -3.22 -7.40
CA ALA A 70 3.04 -2.67 -6.96
C ALA A 70 3.86 -3.72 -6.19
N ASP A 71 3.25 -4.34 -5.19
CA ASP A 71 3.93 -5.34 -4.37
C ASP A 71 4.21 -6.65 -5.12
N TYR A 72 3.30 -7.08 -6.01
CA TYR A 72 3.49 -8.27 -6.82
C TYR A 72 4.71 -8.10 -7.74
N LEU A 73 4.79 -6.97 -8.45
CA LEU A 73 5.93 -6.66 -9.30
C LEU A 73 7.23 -6.61 -8.48
N LYS A 74 7.20 -5.97 -7.31
CA LYS A 74 8.36 -5.84 -6.41
C LYS A 74 8.80 -7.17 -5.81
N CYS A 75 7.89 -8.08 -5.51
CA CYS A 75 8.20 -9.35 -4.84
C CYS A 75 8.56 -10.47 -5.82
N TYR A 76 7.91 -10.52 -6.98
CA TYR A 76 7.96 -11.69 -7.88
C TYR A 76 8.54 -11.40 -9.26
N VAL A 77 8.55 -10.15 -9.71
CA VAL A 77 9.03 -9.80 -11.06
C VAL A 77 10.41 -9.14 -11.01
N PHE A 78 10.60 -8.17 -10.12
CA PHE A 78 11.84 -7.41 -10.03
C PHE A 78 12.86 -8.09 -9.11
N SER A 79 14.03 -8.43 -9.67
CA SER A 79 15.16 -8.97 -8.90
C SER A 79 16.07 -7.84 -8.43
N PHE A 80 15.86 -7.35 -7.19
CA PHE A 80 16.72 -6.34 -6.59
C PHE A 80 17.99 -6.97 -5.97
N ARG A 81 19.05 -7.08 -6.78
CA ARG A 81 20.30 -7.77 -6.38
C ARG A 81 21.24 -6.89 -5.56
N THR A 82 21.35 -5.60 -5.88
CA THR A 82 22.22 -4.68 -5.14
C THR A 82 21.47 -3.86 -4.10
N SER A 83 22.18 -3.27 -3.13
CA SER A 83 21.59 -2.35 -2.16
C SER A 83 21.00 -1.11 -2.82
N ARG A 84 21.60 -0.64 -3.93
CA ARG A 84 21.10 0.49 -4.71
C ARG A 84 19.77 0.15 -5.39
N ASP A 85 19.66 -1.04 -5.98
CA ASP A 85 18.43 -1.49 -6.63
C ASP A 85 17.29 -1.63 -5.60
N LYS A 86 17.60 -2.14 -4.41
CA LYS A 86 16.62 -2.24 -3.31
C LYS A 86 16.12 -0.87 -2.85
N LEU A 87 17.00 0.11 -2.74
CA LEU A 87 16.63 1.49 -2.40
C LEU A 87 15.76 2.12 -3.50
N LEU A 88 16.13 1.95 -4.77
CA LEU A 88 15.34 2.43 -5.91
C LEU A 88 13.96 1.76 -5.95
N GLY A 89 13.90 0.45 -5.77
CA GLY A 89 12.65 -0.30 -5.69
C GLY A 89 11.75 0.19 -4.56
N TYR A 90 12.31 0.52 -3.40
CA TYR A 90 11.57 1.11 -2.29
C TYR A 90 11.09 2.54 -2.61
N ALA A 91 11.92 3.37 -3.23
CA ALA A 91 11.54 4.73 -3.60
C ALA A 91 10.40 4.74 -4.64
N LEU A 92 10.50 3.92 -5.68
CA LEU A 92 9.47 3.77 -6.72
C LEU A 92 8.16 3.27 -6.12
N ASP A 93 8.24 2.30 -5.23
CA ASP A 93 7.10 1.79 -4.48
C ASP A 93 6.40 2.93 -3.71
N GLN A 94 7.13 3.70 -2.90
CA GLN A 94 6.55 4.82 -2.16
C GLN A 94 5.95 5.91 -3.07
N ILE A 95 6.55 6.18 -4.23
CA ILE A 95 6.01 7.11 -5.24
C ILE A 95 4.63 6.64 -5.73
N VAL A 96 4.49 5.34 -6.05
CA VAL A 96 3.20 4.77 -6.49
C VAL A 96 2.15 4.92 -5.40
N HIS A 97 2.48 4.61 -4.14
CA HIS A 97 1.54 4.76 -3.03
C HIS A 97 1.09 6.20 -2.85
N VAL A 98 2.03 7.16 -2.82
CA VAL A 98 1.70 8.59 -2.70
C VAL A 98 0.85 9.07 -3.87
N ALA A 99 1.14 8.63 -5.10
CA ALA A 99 0.34 8.97 -6.27
C ALA A 99 -1.11 8.47 -6.13
N VAL A 100 -1.31 7.25 -5.63
CA VAL A 100 -2.64 6.71 -5.33
C VAL A 100 -3.32 7.54 -4.24
N LEU A 101 -2.64 7.91 -3.15
CA LEU A 101 -3.23 8.75 -2.10
C LEU A 101 -3.69 10.11 -2.63
N VAL A 102 -2.89 10.75 -3.50
CA VAL A 102 -3.25 12.01 -4.15
C VAL A 102 -4.49 11.83 -5.04
N MET A 103 -4.57 10.74 -5.80
CA MET A 103 -5.74 10.43 -6.64
C MET A 103 -7.04 10.32 -5.82
N LEU A 104 -6.97 9.88 -4.56
CA LEU A 104 -8.12 9.68 -3.69
C LEU A 104 -8.63 10.95 -3.01
N LEU A 105 -7.90 12.07 -3.13
CA LEU A 105 -8.32 13.36 -2.60
C LEU A 105 -9.59 13.87 -3.29
N PRO A 106 -10.39 14.69 -2.59
CA PRO A 106 -11.49 15.41 -3.23
C PRO A 106 -10.88 16.49 -4.15
N TRP A 107 -11.40 16.57 -5.37
CA TRP A 107 -11.06 17.57 -6.38
C TRP A 107 -12.24 18.50 -6.59
#